data_AF-A0A285TM71-F1
#
_entry.id   AF-A0A285TM71-F1
#
_cell.length_a   1.000
_cell.length_b   1.000
_cell.length_c   1.000
_cell.angle_alpha   90.00
_cell.angle_beta   90.00
_cell.angle_gamma   90.00
#
_symmetry.space_group_name_H-M   'P 1'
#
loop_
_entity.id
_entity.type
_entity.pdbx_description
1 polymer ?
#
loop_
_entity_poly.entity_id
_entity_poly.type
_entity_poly.pdbx_seq_one_letter_code
_entity_poly.pdbx_strand_id
1 'polypeptide(L)'
;MKNQVTLKTLAQELNLSTSTISRALSDQWDVNRQTKELVVALAVKLNYKPNIMAVKLKSCHKNKKGNEQKPKMTLKEIARQLDLAPSTVSRALANKQDISKKTRKAVQSLAKKLHYRPNPIAAALKQYPQRYA
;
A
#
# COMPACT_ATOMS: atom_id res chain seq x y z
N MET A 1 -31.21 -24.82 10.07
CA MET A 1 -29.98 -24.01 9.86
C MET A 1 -28.79 -24.87 10.27
N LYS A 2 -27.79 -25.10 9.41
CA LYS A 2 -26.59 -25.87 9.80
C LYS A 2 -25.74 -25.00 10.75
N ASN A 3 -25.76 -25.30 12.05
CA ASN A 3 -24.88 -24.69 13.04
C ASN A 3 -23.44 -25.20 12.81
N GLN A 4 -22.70 -24.48 11.97
CA GLN A 4 -21.27 -24.75 11.79
C GLN A 4 -20.51 -24.19 12.98
N VAL A 5 -19.54 -24.95 13.47
CA VAL A 5 -18.64 -24.48 14.53
C VAL A 5 -17.76 -23.38 13.95
N THR A 6 -17.88 -22.18 14.52
CA THR A 6 -17.09 -21.01 14.11
C THR A 6 -16.06 -20.66 15.17
N LEU A 7 -15.11 -19.78 14.83
CA LEU A 7 -14.18 -19.22 15.82
C LEU A 7 -14.91 -18.55 17.00
N LYS A 8 -16.11 -17.98 16.75
CA LYS A 8 -16.94 -17.36 17.78
C LYS A 8 -17.48 -18.38 18.77
N THR A 9 -17.86 -19.57 18.29
CA THR A 9 -18.33 -20.67 19.14
C THR A 9 -17.23 -21.10 20.10
N LEU A 10 -16.00 -21.32 19.60
CA LEU A 10 -14.84 -21.65 20.44
C LEU A 10 -14.51 -20.53 21.47
N ALA A 11 -14.73 -19.27 21.07
CA ALA A 11 -14.48 -18.09 21.90
C ALA A 11 -15.39 -18.06 23.14
N GLN A 12 -16.66 -18.37 22.93
CA GLN A 12 -17.66 -18.40 23.99
C GLN A 12 -17.41 -19.55 24.98
N GLU A 13 -17.04 -20.74 24.49
CA GLU A 13 -16.75 -21.91 25.34
C GLU A 13 -15.55 -21.70 26.28
N LEU A 14 -14.50 -21.04 25.80
CA LEU A 14 -13.27 -20.82 26.59
C LEU A 14 -13.24 -19.45 27.28
N ASN A 15 -14.28 -18.62 27.12
CA ASN A 15 -14.29 -17.22 27.55
C ASN A 15 -13.06 -16.42 27.08
N LEU A 16 -12.66 -16.61 25.82
CA LEU A 16 -11.52 -15.92 25.20
C LEU A 16 -11.96 -15.07 24.02
N SER A 17 -11.11 -14.11 23.62
CA SER A 17 -11.37 -13.35 22.40
C SER A 17 -11.20 -14.23 21.15
N THR A 18 -11.99 -13.96 20.10
CA THR A 18 -11.86 -14.63 18.78
C THR A 18 -10.44 -14.46 18.20
N SER A 19 -9.81 -13.31 18.47
CA SER A 19 -8.43 -13.01 18.10
C SER A 19 -7.42 -13.90 18.82
N THR A 20 -7.64 -14.22 20.10
CA THR A 20 -6.78 -15.13 20.87
C THR A 20 -6.85 -16.55 20.31
N ILE A 21 -8.05 -17.03 19.98
CA ILE A 21 -8.26 -18.36 19.39
C ILE A 21 -7.66 -18.45 17.99
N SER A 22 -7.87 -17.43 17.15
CA SER A 22 -7.26 -17.36 15.82
C SER A 22 -5.74 -17.43 15.89
N ARG A 23 -5.13 -16.71 16.84
CA ARG A 23 -3.68 -16.74 17.10
C ARG A 23 -3.21 -18.09 17.65
N ALA A 24 -3.95 -18.69 18.59
CA ALA A 24 -3.64 -20.00 19.16
C ALA A 24 -3.65 -21.11 18.10
N LEU A 25 -4.67 -21.15 17.23
CA LEU A 25 -4.77 -22.11 16.12
C LEU A 25 -3.71 -21.90 15.03
N SER A 26 -3.17 -20.69 14.91
CA SER A 26 -2.08 -20.36 13.98
C SER A 26 -0.69 -20.48 14.62
N ASP A 27 -0.60 -21.12 15.80
CA ASP A 27 0.61 -21.31 16.61
C ASP A 27 1.46 -20.04 16.79
N GLN A 28 0.83 -18.90 17.07
CA GLN A 28 1.55 -17.65 17.30
C GLN A 28 2.33 -17.70 18.63
N TRP A 29 3.53 -17.11 18.66
CA TRP A 29 4.41 -17.09 19.84
C TRP A 29 3.85 -16.29 21.02
N ASP A 30 2.98 -15.31 20.74
CA ASP A 30 2.37 -14.38 21.70
C ASP A 30 1.24 -15.01 22.56
N VAL A 31 1.00 -16.32 22.45
CA VAL A 31 -0.07 -17.01 23.19
C VAL A 31 0.53 -18.08 24.11
N ASN A 32 0.04 -18.16 25.34
CA ASN A 32 0.47 -19.18 26.31
C ASN A 32 0.25 -20.60 25.77
N ARG A 33 1.22 -21.50 26.02
CA ARG A 33 1.20 -22.89 25.58
C ARG A 33 -0.01 -23.65 26.11
N GLN A 34 -0.34 -23.50 27.40
CA GLN A 34 -1.51 -24.13 28.01
C GLN A 34 -2.82 -23.74 27.30
N THR A 35 -2.94 -22.46 26.93
CA THR A 35 -4.11 -21.96 26.20
C THR A 35 -4.19 -22.54 24.78
N LYS A 36 -3.06 -22.73 24.10
CA LYS A 36 -3.03 -23.38 22.77
C LYS A 36 -3.54 -24.81 22.85
N GLU A 37 -3.06 -25.58 23.83
CA GLU A 37 -3.45 -26.97 24.02
C GLU A 37 -4.96 -27.11 24.27
N LEU A 38 -5.53 -26.24 25.11
CA LEU A 38 -6.99 -26.19 25.35
C LEU A 38 -7.78 -25.86 24.08
N VAL A 39 -7.33 -24.88 23.31
CA VAL A 39 -7.98 -24.47 22.06
C VAL A 39 -7.95 -25.59 21.02
N VAL A 40 -6.81 -26.27 20.86
CA VAL A 40 -6.65 -27.39 19.92
C VAL A 40 -7.52 -28.58 20.35
N ALA A 41 -7.50 -28.94 21.63
CA ALA A 41 -8.34 -30.03 22.16
C ALA A 41 -9.83 -29.76 21.92
N LEU A 42 -10.28 -28.52 22.17
CA LEU A 42 -11.67 -28.12 21.93
C LEU A 42 -12.03 -28.12 20.44
N ALA A 43 -11.13 -27.64 19.58
CA ALA A 43 -11.33 -27.64 18.14
C ALA A 43 -11.49 -29.07 17.58
N VAL A 44 -10.70 -30.03 18.08
CA VAL A 44 -10.83 -31.45 17.74
C VAL A 44 -12.18 -32.00 18.25
N LYS A 45 -12.53 -31.74 19.51
CA LYS A 45 -13.80 -32.18 20.13
C LYS A 45 -15.02 -31.72 19.33
N LEU A 46 -15.00 -30.48 18.83
CA LEU A 46 -16.09 -29.88 18.07
C LEU A 46 -15.95 -30.09 16.55
N ASN A 47 -14.95 -30.84 16.09
CA ASN A 47 -14.67 -31.08 14.67
C ASN A 47 -14.59 -29.78 13.84
N TYR A 48 -13.94 -28.75 14.41
CA TYR A 48 -13.74 -27.47 13.75
C TYR A 48 -12.77 -27.62 12.57
N LYS A 49 -13.17 -27.11 11.40
CA LYS A 49 -12.34 -27.10 10.18
C LYS A 49 -12.15 -25.66 9.69
N PRO A 50 -10.92 -25.11 9.70
CA PRO A 50 -10.69 -23.76 9.22
C PRO A 50 -10.88 -23.69 7.71
N ASN A 51 -11.47 -22.59 7.23
CA ASN A 51 -11.57 -22.35 5.79
C ASN A 51 -10.19 -21.95 5.24
N ILE A 52 -9.57 -22.85 4.47
CA ILE A 52 -8.25 -22.66 3.86
C ILE A 52 -8.18 -21.41 2.95
N MET A 53 -9.26 -21.06 2.24
CA MET A 53 -9.29 -19.87 1.37
C MET A 53 -9.25 -18.59 2.20
N ALA A 54 -9.99 -18.56 3.31
CA ALA A 54 -9.98 -17.44 4.25
C ALA A 54 -8.64 -17.33 5.02
N VAL A 55 -7.91 -18.43 5.21
CA VAL A 55 -6.56 -18.41 5.80
C VAL A 55 -5.56 -17.79 4.82
N LYS A 56 -5.56 -18.22 3.55
CA LYS A 56 -4.66 -17.68 2.52
C LYS A 56 -4.88 -16.17 2.28
N LEU A 57 -6.14 -15.73 2.25
CA LEU A 57 -6.49 -14.32 2.05
C LEU A 57 -5.91 -13.39 3.15
N LYS A 58 -5.83 -13.86 4.41
CA LYS A 58 -5.23 -13.06 5.50
C LYS A 58 -3.75 -12.74 5.27
N SER A 59 -3.02 -13.62 4.59
CA SER A 59 -1.59 -13.44 4.34
C SER A 59 -1.31 -12.46 3.19
N CYS A 60 -2.16 -12.41 2.16
CA CYS A 60 -1.89 -11.63 0.95
C CYS A 60 -2.01 -10.12 1.16
N HIS A 61 -2.73 -9.64 2.18
CA HIS A 61 -2.92 -8.21 2.42
C HIS A 61 -1.73 -7.53 3.12
N LYS A 62 -0.82 -8.30 3.74
CA LYS A 62 0.35 -7.75 4.46
C LYS A 62 1.54 -7.43 3.55
N ASN A 63 1.50 -7.84 2.29
CA ASN A 63 2.50 -7.51 1.27
C ASN A 63 2.05 -6.30 0.43
N LYS A 64 1.92 -5.14 1.07
CA LYS A 64 1.89 -3.84 0.36
C LYS A 64 3.30 -3.25 0.22
N LYS A 65 4.35 -4.08 0.26
CA LYS A 65 5.71 -3.77 -0.19
C LYS A 65 5.87 -4.44 -1.56
N GLY A 66 5.78 -3.65 -2.62
CA GLY A 66 5.83 -4.17 -3.99
C GLY A 66 4.95 -3.41 -4.96
N ASN A 67 4.84 -2.10 -4.78
CA ASN A 67 4.68 -1.23 -5.93
C ASN A 67 6.00 -1.33 -6.72
N GLU A 68 6.11 -2.32 -7.60
CA GLU A 68 6.97 -2.21 -8.80
C GLU A 68 6.19 -1.45 -9.88
N GLN A 69 5.61 -0.29 -9.53
CA GLN A 69 5.24 0.67 -10.56
C GLN A 69 6.57 1.20 -11.04
N LYS A 70 6.96 0.79 -12.26
CA LYS A 70 7.91 1.55 -13.09
C LYS A 70 7.72 3.02 -12.76
N PRO A 71 8.77 3.75 -12.35
CA PRO A 71 8.61 5.09 -11.81
C PRO A 71 7.74 5.87 -12.77
N LYS A 72 6.54 6.28 -12.33
CA LYS A 72 5.65 7.11 -13.15
C LYS A 72 6.52 8.26 -13.65
N MET A 73 6.55 8.48 -14.97
CA MET A 73 7.47 9.46 -15.51
C MET A 73 7.19 10.82 -14.88
N THR A 74 8.08 11.29 -14.02
CA THR A 74 7.88 12.49 -13.20
C THR A 74 8.80 13.60 -13.66
N LEU A 75 8.43 14.83 -13.31
CA LEU A 75 9.30 15.99 -13.45
C LEU A 75 10.67 15.79 -12.77
N LYS A 76 10.72 15.01 -11.67
CA LYS A 76 11.95 14.70 -10.95
C LYS A 76 12.90 13.85 -11.78
N GLU A 77 12.37 12.97 -12.62
CA GLU A 77 13.20 12.10 -13.46
C GLU A 77 13.86 12.89 -14.61
N ILE A 78 13.10 13.79 -15.24
CA ILE A 78 13.63 14.72 -16.27
C ILE A 78 14.70 15.64 -15.66
N ALA A 79 14.46 16.11 -14.43
CA ALA A 79 15.40 16.94 -13.68
C ALA A 79 16.72 16.20 -13.40
N ARG A 80 16.64 14.93 -12.99
CA ARG A 80 17.81 14.08 -12.73
C ARG A 80 18.63 13.82 -13.99
N GLN A 81 17.99 13.63 -15.14
CA GLN A 81 18.70 13.38 -16.41
C GLN A 81 19.42 14.60 -16.99
N LEU A 82 19.01 15.81 -16.62
CA LEU A 82 19.60 17.06 -17.11
C LEU A 82 20.43 17.78 -16.05
N ASP A 83 20.59 17.20 -14.86
CA ASP A 83 21.21 17.83 -13.70
C ASP A 83 20.63 19.22 -13.38
N LEU A 84 19.31 19.34 -13.44
CA LEU A 84 18.57 20.58 -13.16
C LEU A 84 17.68 20.42 -11.94
N ALA A 85 17.34 21.54 -11.29
CA ALA A 85 16.31 21.54 -10.26
C ALA A 85 14.92 21.26 -10.86
N PRO A 86 14.02 20.54 -10.16
CA PRO A 86 12.66 20.27 -10.66
C PRO A 86 11.85 21.56 -10.89
N SER A 87 12.13 22.62 -10.12
CA SER A 87 11.57 23.96 -10.33
C SER A 87 11.97 24.54 -11.69
N THR A 88 13.21 24.35 -12.12
CA THR A 88 13.73 24.80 -13.42
C THR A 88 13.06 24.03 -14.55
N VAL A 89 12.92 22.72 -14.43
CA VAL A 89 12.21 21.90 -15.43
C VAL A 89 10.74 22.31 -15.54
N SER A 90 10.06 22.56 -14.41
CA SER A 90 8.68 23.06 -14.38
C SER A 90 8.53 24.37 -15.15
N ARG A 91 9.43 25.32 -14.90
CA ARG A 91 9.43 26.65 -15.54
C ARG A 91 9.78 26.56 -17.02
N ALA A 92 10.69 25.66 -17.39
CA ALA A 92 11.09 25.42 -18.78
C ALA A 92 9.93 24.82 -19.61
N LEU A 93 9.18 23.88 -19.04
CA LEU A 93 7.97 23.33 -19.66
C LEU A 93 6.85 24.37 -19.77
N ALA A 94 6.75 25.29 -18.81
CA ALA A 94 5.82 26.42 -18.83
C ALA A 94 6.30 27.62 -19.69
N ASN A 95 7.39 27.47 -20.47
CA ASN A 95 7.95 28.51 -21.34
C ASN A 95 8.26 29.85 -20.65
N LYS A 96 8.64 29.85 -19.35
CA LYS A 96 9.02 31.08 -18.64
C LYS A 96 10.30 31.72 -19.22
N GLN A 97 10.35 33.05 -19.23
CA GLN A 97 11.44 33.83 -19.84
C GLN A 97 12.74 33.80 -19.01
N ASP A 98 12.67 33.50 -17.70
CA ASP A 98 13.81 33.40 -16.78
C ASP A 98 14.84 32.30 -17.13
N ILE A 99 14.55 31.45 -18.11
CA ILE A 99 15.39 30.30 -18.47
C ILE A 99 15.93 30.48 -19.89
N SER A 100 17.23 30.22 -20.04
CA SER A 100 17.92 30.25 -21.34
C SER A 100 17.19 29.40 -22.39
N LYS A 101 17.12 29.93 -23.61
CA LYS A 101 16.52 29.26 -24.77
C LYS A 101 17.14 27.87 -25.01
N LYS A 102 18.44 27.71 -24.73
CA LYS A 102 19.17 26.43 -24.84
C LYS A 102 18.60 25.37 -23.90
N THR A 103 18.51 25.69 -22.61
CA THR A 103 17.99 24.79 -21.57
C THR A 103 16.52 24.43 -21.79
N ARG A 104 15.71 25.41 -22.22
CA ARG A 104 14.29 25.20 -22.53
C ARG A 104 14.10 24.15 -23.63
N LYS A 105 14.87 24.26 -24.72
CA LYS A 105 14.84 23.29 -25.83
C LYS A 105 15.26 21.90 -25.39
N ALA A 106 16.31 21.79 -24.57
CA ALA A 106 16.78 20.51 -24.02
C ALA A 106 15.73 19.81 -23.15
N VAL A 107 15.07 20.56 -22.27
CA VAL A 107 13.97 20.04 -21.43
C VAL A 107 12.78 19.58 -22.28
N GLN A 108 12.38 20.37 -23.28
CA GLN A 108 11.24 20.05 -24.14
C GLN A 108 11.49 18.84 -25.04
N SER A 109 12.70 18.73 -25.61
CA SER A 109 13.05 17.57 -26.44
C SER A 109 13.08 16.30 -25.60
N LEU A 110 13.62 16.35 -24.38
CA LEU A 110 13.65 15.23 -23.46
C LEU A 110 12.25 14.83 -22.98
N ALA A 111 11.41 15.79 -22.61
CA ALA A 111 10.03 15.55 -22.22
C ALA A 111 9.21 14.88 -23.34
N LYS A 112 9.43 15.29 -24.61
CA LYS A 112 8.81 14.65 -25.79
C LYS A 112 9.28 13.21 -25.97
N LYS A 113 10.60 12.96 -25.90
CA LYS A 113 11.19 11.61 -25.99
C LYS A 113 10.63 10.66 -24.93
N LEU A 114 10.35 11.20 -23.75
CA LEU A 114 9.86 10.44 -22.60
C LEU A 114 8.33 10.43 -22.49
N HIS A 115 7.64 10.96 -23.50
CA HIS A 115 6.17 11.08 -23.54
C HIS A 115 5.57 11.73 -22.28
N TYR A 116 6.31 12.63 -21.64
CA TYR A 116 5.86 13.32 -20.44
C TYR A 116 4.83 14.39 -20.79
N ARG A 117 3.67 14.34 -20.12
CA ARG A 117 2.60 15.33 -20.24
C ARG A 117 2.32 15.95 -18.87
N PRO A 118 2.47 17.28 -18.70
CA PRO A 118 2.13 17.94 -17.44
C PRO A 118 0.62 17.83 -17.18
N ASN A 119 0.25 17.54 -15.93
CA ASN A 119 -1.16 17.52 -15.53
C ASN A 119 -1.64 18.97 -15.24
N PRO A 120 -2.64 19.48 -15.97
CA PRO A 120 -3.15 20.84 -15.77
C PRO A 120 -3.79 21.04 -14.38
N ILE A 121 -4.47 20.01 -13.84
CA ILE A 121 -5.07 20.05 -12.50
C ILE A 121 -3.96 20.18 -11.45
N ALA A 122 -2.87 19.41 -11.57
CA ALA A 122 -1.75 19.50 -10.64
C ALA A 122 -1.04 20.86 -10.69
N ALA A 123 -0.98 21.49 -11.87
CA ALA A 123 -0.44 22.84 -12.02
C ALA A 123 -1.33 23.88 -11.31
N ALA A 124 -2.65 23.78 -11.46
CA ALA A 124 -3.61 24.65 -10.77
C ALA A 124 -3.57 24.48 -9.25
N LEU A 125 -3.48 23.24 -8.75
CA LEU A 125 -3.37 22.96 -7.31
C LEU A 125 -2.10 23.57 -6.67
N LYS A 126 -1.00 23.66 -7.41
CA LYS A 126 0.23 24.30 -6.92
C LYS A 126 0.10 25.82 -6.81
N GLN A 127 -0.75 26.43 -7.64
CA GLN A 127 -1.04 27.86 -7.61
C GLN A 127 -1.99 28.21 -6.46
N TYR A 128 -2.92 27.31 -6.14
CA TYR A 128 -3.86 27.43 -5.03
C TYR A 128 -3.67 26.25 -4.06
N PRO A 129 -2.53 26.17 -3.34
CA PRO A 129 -2.49 25.29 -2.18
C PRO A 129 -3.65 25.77 -1.31
N GLN A 130 -4.60 24.88 -0.99
CA GLN A 130 -5.73 25.22 -0.13
C GLN A 130 -5.16 25.89 1.13
N ARG A 131 -5.23 27.22 1.22
CA ARG A 131 -4.67 28.02 2.32
C ARG A 131 -5.69 28.00 3.46
N TYR A 132 -6.02 26.83 4.03
CA TYR A 132 -6.81 26.77 5.25
C TYR A 132 -6.48 25.52 6.06
N ALA A 133 -5.83 25.72 7.20
CA ALA A 133 -6.37 25.40 8.53
C ALA A 133 -5.71 26.37 9.52
#